data_AF-A0A501VQU0-F1
#
_entry.id   AF-A0A501VQU0-F1
#
_cell.length_a   1.000
_cell.length_b   1.000
_cell.length_c   1.000
_cell.angle_alpha   90.00
_cell.angle_beta   90.00
_cell.angle_gamma   90.00
#
_symmetry.space_group_name_H-M   'P 1'
#
loop_
_entity.id
_entity.type
_entity.pdbx_description
1 polymer ?
#
loop_
_entity_poly.entity_id
_entity_poly.type
_entity_poly.pdbx_seq_one_letter_code
_entity_poly.pdbx_strand_id
1 'polypeptide(L)'
;MISPNDVAKFITSKIEQGVDHSEVIEIVGPKKYASNDIAKEFSKVLAKEIVTHEIPRQEWRAVMKGVGYAEDATRNFIKMTETVANGKAEPEGKGPNPIAMDSTFEEYFHRFLGK
;
A
#
# COMPACT_ATOMS: atom_id res chain seq x y z
N MET A 1 -1.08 -3.00 -2.29
CA MET A 1 0.19 -2.65 -1.61
C MET A 1 1.33 -3.06 -2.50
N ILE A 2 2.39 -2.26 -2.60
CA ILE A 2 3.54 -2.51 -3.49
C ILE A 2 4.82 -2.21 -2.70
N SER A 3 5.84 -3.06 -2.85
CA SER A 3 7.14 -2.85 -2.20
C SER A 3 7.86 -1.66 -2.84
N PRO A 4 8.35 -0.68 -2.05
CA PRO A 4 9.15 0.42 -2.61
C PRO A 4 10.39 -0.06 -3.38
N ASN A 5 10.98 -1.18 -2.98
CA ASN A 5 12.14 -1.77 -3.65
C ASN A 5 11.79 -2.33 -5.03
N ASP A 6 10.58 -2.91 -5.18
CA ASP A 6 10.13 -3.43 -6.48
C ASP A 6 9.87 -2.28 -7.43
N VAL A 7 9.23 -1.20 -6.94
CA VAL A 7 9.04 0.04 -7.70
C VAL A 7 10.38 0.60 -8.18
N ALA A 8 11.35 0.71 -7.28
CA ALA A 8 12.68 1.22 -7.62
C ALA A 8 13.37 0.34 -8.69
N LYS A 9 13.37 -0.99 -8.50
CA LYS A 9 13.94 -1.94 -9.47
C LYS A 9 13.28 -1.83 -10.83
N PHE A 10 11.94 -1.74 -10.87
CA PHE A 10 11.18 -1.60 -12.10
C PHE A 10 11.51 -0.30 -12.84
N ILE A 11 11.51 0.83 -12.13
CA ILE A 11 11.82 2.14 -12.71
C ILE A 11 13.26 2.19 -13.23
N THR A 12 14.24 1.68 -12.47
CA THR A 12 15.64 1.65 -12.91
C THR A 12 15.80 0.85 -14.21
N SER A 13 15.17 -0.33 -14.30
CA SER A 13 15.18 -1.15 -15.53
C SER A 13 14.60 -0.41 -16.74
N LYS A 14 13.50 0.34 -16.54
CA LYS A 14 12.90 1.17 -17.60
C LYS A 14 13.79 2.33 -18.03
N ILE A 15 14.50 2.95 -17.08
CA ILE A 15 15.46 4.01 -17.41
C ILE A 15 16.63 3.46 -18.24
N GLU A 16 17.17 2.30 -17.87
CA GLU A 16 18.29 1.66 -18.57
C GLU A 16 17.95 1.23 -20.00
N GLN A 17 16.71 0.80 -20.24
CA GLN A 17 16.22 0.40 -21.56
C GLN A 17 15.89 1.59 -22.48
N GLY A 18 15.88 2.81 -21.94
CA GLY A 18 15.37 4.00 -22.61
C GLY A 18 13.89 4.21 -22.29
N VAL A 19 13.55 5.42 -21.85
CA VAL A 19 12.18 5.78 -21.45
C VAL A 19 11.39 6.23 -22.69
N ASP A 20 10.30 5.52 -22.99
CA ASP A 20 9.26 6.02 -23.89
C ASP A 20 8.31 6.93 -23.10
N HIS A 21 8.38 8.24 -23.35
CA HIS A 21 7.56 9.24 -22.66
C HIS A 21 6.08 9.21 -23.06
N SER A 22 5.71 8.43 -24.09
CA SER A 22 4.31 8.24 -24.49
C SER A 22 3.64 7.04 -23.80
N GLU A 23 4.41 6.16 -23.16
CA GLU A 23 3.91 4.97 -22.47
C GLU A 23 3.35 5.34 -21.08
N VAL A 24 2.12 4.91 -20.80
CA VAL A 24 1.56 4.90 -19.44
C VAL A 24 1.57 3.46 -18.95
N ILE A 25 2.27 3.22 -17.84
CA ILE A 25 2.36 1.90 -17.22
C ILE A 25 1.77 1.98 -15.82
N GLU A 26 0.77 1.16 -15.57
CA GLU A 26 0.21 0.99 -14.24
C GLU A 26 0.88 -0.20 -13.54
N ILE A 27 1.37 0.02 -12.33
CA ILE A 27 2.00 -1.02 -11.51
C ILE A 27 1.15 -1.32 -10.28
N VAL A 28 1.01 -2.60 -9.96
CA VAL A 28 0.22 -3.06 -8.82
C VAL A 28 1.04 -4.05 -7.97
N GLY A 29 0.55 -4.31 -6.76
CA GLY A 29 1.09 -5.40 -5.96
C GLY A 29 0.76 -6.78 -6.51
N PRO A 30 1.40 -7.84 -6.00
CA PRO A 30 1.13 -9.22 -6.45
C PRO A 30 -0.30 -9.68 -6.15
N LYS A 31 -0.93 -9.11 -5.12
CA LYS A 31 -2.32 -9.38 -4.73
C LYS A 31 -2.94 -8.19 -3.98
N LYS A 32 -4.27 -8.19 -3.89
CA LYS A 32 -5.03 -7.29 -3.03
C LYS A 32 -4.98 -7.79 -1.58
N TYR A 33 -5.02 -6.85 -0.64
CA TYR A 33 -5.07 -7.14 0.79
C TYR A 33 -6.20 -6.35 1.43
N ALA A 34 -7.00 -7.01 2.24
CA ALA A 34 -7.83 -6.36 3.25
C ALA A 34 -7.03 -6.15 4.53
N SER A 35 -7.46 -5.24 5.40
CA SER A 35 -6.82 -5.01 6.71
C SER A 35 -6.76 -6.28 7.56
N ASN A 36 -7.72 -7.19 7.41
CA ASN A 36 -7.75 -8.47 8.12
C ASN A 36 -6.66 -9.43 7.64
N ASP A 37 -6.31 -9.41 6.35
CA ASP A 37 -5.21 -10.21 5.82
C ASP A 37 -3.90 -9.75 6.46
N ILE A 38 -3.70 -8.43 6.54
CA ILE A 38 -2.52 -7.82 7.17
C ILE A 38 -2.42 -8.19 8.65
N ALA A 39 -3.51 -8.06 9.42
CA ALA A 39 -3.54 -8.42 10.83
C ALA A 39 -3.23 -9.91 11.07
N LYS A 40 -3.70 -10.80 10.20
CA LYS A 40 -3.40 -12.24 10.25
C LYS A 40 -1.90 -12.49 10.05
N GLU A 41 -1.26 -11.83 9.11
CA GLU A 41 0.18 -11.99 8.88
C GLU A 41 1.01 -11.42 10.03
N PHE A 42 0.63 -10.25 10.59
CA PHE A 42 1.22 -9.75 11.83
C PHE A 42 1.09 -10.75 12.97
N SER A 43 -0.08 -11.38 13.14
CA SER A 43 -0.31 -12.34 14.21
C SER A 43 0.63 -13.53 14.14
N LYS A 44 0.82 -14.09 12.94
CA LYS A 44 1.73 -15.21 12.69
C LYS A 44 3.17 -14.85 13.03
N VAL A 45 3.64 -13.70 12.52
CA VAL A 45 5.04 -13.30 12.64
C VAL A 45 5.41 -12.87 14.06
N LEU A 46 4.48 -12.22 14.76
CA LEU A 46 4.68 -11.75 16.14
C LEU A 46 4.32 -12.80 17.20
N ALA A 47 3.75 -13.94 16.79
CA ALA A 47 3.23 -14.99 17.68
C ALA A 47 2.29 -14.43 18.77
N LYS A 48 1.43 -13.47 18.38
CA LYS A 48 0.45 -12.80 19.25
C LYS A 48 -0.84 -12.62 18.49
N GLU A 49 -1.97 -12.60 19.19
CA GLU A 49 -3.24 -12.28 18.58
C GLU A 49 -3.29 -10.78 18.19
N ILE A 50 -3.46 -10.52 16.90
CA ILE A 50 -3.64 -9.17 16.34
C ILE A 50 -4.94 -9.16 15.56
N VAL A 51 -5.85 -8.28 15.98
CA VAL A 51 -7.16 -8.08 15.34
C VAL A 51 -7.29 -6.65 14.82
N THR A 52 -8.09 -6.47 13.78
CA THR A 52 -8.43 -5.15 13.28
C THR A 52 -9.52 -4.51 14.15
N HIS A 53 -9.44 -3.20 14.32
CA HIS A 53 -10.51 -2.41 14.93
C HIS A 53 -10.90 -1.30 13.96
N GLU A 54 -12.11 -1.38 13.44
CA GLU A 54 -12.64 -0.38 12.51
C GLU A 54 -13.02 0.90 13.28
N ILE A 55 -12.51 2.04 12.81
CA ILE A 55 -12.85 3.34 13.37
C ILE A 55 -13.93 3.97 12.49
N PRO A 56 -15.03 4.50 13.06
CA PRO A 56 -16.04 5.22 12.29
C PRO A 56 -15.46 6.45 11.56
N ARG A 57 -15.94 6.72 10.32
CA ARG A 57 -15.38 7.78 9.44
C ARG A 57 -15.34 9.15 10.11
N GLN A 58 -16.37 9.50 10.87
CA GLN A 58 -16.48 10.77 11.58
C GLN A 58 -15.42 10.94 12.69
N GLU A 59 -14.83 9.84 13.15
CA GLU A 59 -13.83 9.83 14.23
C GLU A 59 -12.39 9.83 13.70
N TRP A 60 -12.17 9.56 12.40
CA TRP A 60 -10.83 9.44 11.83
C TRP A 60 -9.93 10.63 12.14
N ARG A 61 -10.45 11.86 11.98
CA ARG A 61 -9.69 13.08 12.30
C ARG A 61 -9.28 13.14 13.76
N ALA A 62 -10.21 12.89 14.68
CA ALA A 62 -9.94 12.95 16.11
C ALA A 62 -8.88 11.92 16.51
N VAL A 63 -8.99 10.67 16.01
CA VAL A 63 -8.01 9.62 16.28
C VAL A 63 -6.63 9.98 15.73
N MET A 64 -6.53 10.39 14.47
CA MET A 64 -5.24 10.74 13.86
C MET A 64 -4.56 11.91 14.58
N LYS A 65 -5.32 12.94 14.98
CA LYS A 65 -4.78 14.04 15.80
C LYS A 65 -4.36 13.57 17.19
N GLY A 66 -5.13 12.68 17.80
CA GLY A 66 -4.85 12.09 19.12
C GLY A 66 -3.54 11.30 19.16
N VAL A 67 -3.14 10.67 18.05
CA VAL A 67 -1.84 9.98 17.92
C VAL A 67 -0.69 10.87 17.45
N GLY A 68 -0.92 12.20 17.39
CA GLY A 68 0.14 13.19 17.14
C GLY A 68 0.38 13.56 15.67
N TYR A 69 -0.53 13.23 14.74
CA TYR A 69 -0.37 13.69 13.36
C TYR A 69 -0.50 15.22 13.25
N ALA A 70 0.39 15.82 12.46
CA ALA A 70 0.26 17.20 12.01
C ALA A 70 -1.02 17.37 11.17
N GLU A 71 -1.52 18.60 11.09
CA GLU A 71 -2.81 18.88 10.43
C GLU A 71 -2.85 18.41 8.96
N ASP A 72 -1.81 18.72 8.20
CA ASP A 72 -1.71 18.31 6.80
C ASP A 72 -1.60 16.79 6.64
N ALA A 73 -0.85 16.14 7.53
CA ALA A 73 -0.71 14.68 7.54
C ALA A 73 -2.06 14.00 7.85
N THR A 74 -2.81 14.51 8.84
CA THR A 74 -4.16 14.02 9.15
C THR A 74 -5.08 14.13 7.94
N ARG A 75 -5.12 15.32 7.31
CA ARG A 75 -5.98 15.56 6.13
C ARG A 75 -5.63 14.60 4.98
N ASN A 76 -4.34 14.50 4.64
CA ASN A 76 -3.90 13.70 3.49
C ASN A 76 -4.11 12.20 3.74
N PHE A 77 -3.80 11.71 4.95
CA PHE A 77 -4.00 10.30 5.30
C PHE A 77 -5.48 9.92 5.23
N ILE A 78 -6.37 10.73 5.80
CA ILE A 78 -7.83 10.53 5.70
C ILE A 78 -8.26 10.45 4.23
N LYS A 79 -7.78 11.38 3.39
CA LYS A 79 -8.17 11.41 1.98
C LYS A 79 -7.73 10.16 1.22
N MET A 80 -6.54 9.64 1.51
CA MET A 80 -6.05 8.37 0.95
C MET A 80 -6.93 7.20 1.41
N THR A 81 -7.21 7.11 2.72
CA THR A 81 -8.06 6.06 3.28
C THR A 81 -9.47 6.10 2.68
N GLU A 82 -10.08 7.28 2.53
CA GLU A 82 -11.38 7.43 1.86
C GLU A 82 -11.33 6.93 0.42
N THR A 83 -10.29 7.29 -0.32
CA THR A 83 -10.12 6.89 -1.73
C THR A 83 -10.07 5.36 -1.86
N VAL A 84 -9.29 4.70 -1.01
CA VAL A 84 -9.20 3.23 -0.98
C VAL A 84 -10.53 2.60 -0.56
N ALA A 85 -11.13 3.08 0.54
CA ALA A 85 -12.39 2.53 1.07
C ALA A 85 -13.56 2.69 0.10
N ASN A 86 -13.52 3.70 -0.77
CA ASN A 86 -14.54 3.92 -1.80
C ASN A 86 -14.22 3.20 -3.12
N GLY A 87 -13.17 2.36 -3.18
CA GLY A 87 -12.79 1.62 -4.39
C GLY A 87 -12.22 2.49 -5.51
N LYS A 88 -11.75 3.70 -5.19
CA LYS A 88 -11.25 4.70 -6.17
C LYS A 88 -9.72 4.71 -6.28
N ALA A 89 -9.05 3.67 -5.77
CA ALA A 89 -7.60 3.52 -5.78
C ALA A 89 -7.13 2.41 -6.74
N GLU A 90 -8.01 1.89 -7.58
CA GLU A 90 -7.70 0.89 -8.59
C GLU A 90 -7.01 1.55 -9.81
N PRO A 91 -6.22 0.77 -10.59
CA PRO A 91 -5.69 1.24 -11.86
C PRO A 91 -6.80 1.84 -12.75
N GLU A 92 -6.49 2.95 -13.41
CA GLU A 92 -7.38 3.69 -14.30
C GLU A 92 -7.58 2.98 -15.65
N GLY A 93 -6.82 1.91 -15.92
CA GLY A 93 -6.87 1.16 -17.18
C GLY A 93 -6.21 1.92 -18.34
N LYS A 94 -5.25 2.79 -18.03
CA LYS A 94 -4.52 3.59 -19.02
C LYS A 94 -3.26 2.83 -19.45
N GLY A 95 -3.30 2.26 -20.65
CA GLY A 95 -2.19 1.49 -21.21
C GLY A 95 -2.45 -0.03 -21.21
N PRO A 96 -1.42 -0.87 -21.38
CA PRO A 96 -1.52 -2.31 -21.23
C PRO A 96 -2.00 -2.72 -19.82
N ASN A 97 -2.38 -4.00 -19.67
CA ASN A 97 -2.81 -4.53 -18.37
C ASN A 97 -1.79 -4.19 -17.25
N PRO A 98 -2.26 -3.85 -16.03
CA PRO A 98 -1.36 -3.49 -14.94
C PRO A 98 -0.33 -4.58 -14.67
N ILE A 99 0.92 -4.16 -14.46
CA ILE A 99 2.03 -5.06 -14.17
C ILE A 99 2.05 -5.34 -12.67
N ALA A 100 1.89 -6.61 -12.30
CA ALA A 100 2.04 -7.05 -10.91
C ALA A 100 3.52 -7.13 -10.53
N MET A 101 3.89 -6.49 -9.42
CA MET A 101 5.21 -6.62 -8.81
C MET A 101 5.30 -7.89 -7.95
N ASP A 102 6.53 -8.28 -7.61
CA ASP A 102 6.82 -9.60 -7.05
C ASP A 102 6.53 -9.70 -5.54
N SER A 103 6.94 -8.71 -4.74
CA SER A 103 6.99 -8.86 -3.28
C SER A 103 5.61 -8.85 -2.65
N THR A 104 5.28 -9.95 -1.96
CA THR A 104 4.11 -10.02 -1.07
C THR A 104 4.34 -9.23 0.22
N PHE A 105 3.27 -8.96 0.98
CA PHE A 105 3.38 -8.29 2.28
C PHE A 105 4.16 -9.17 3.26
N GLU A 106 3.90 -10.47 3.23
CA GLU A 106 4.56 -11.49 4.04
C GLU A 106 6.08 -11.44 3.83
N GLU A 107 6.53 -11.56 2.58
CA GLU A 107 7.96 -11.51 2.23
C GLU A 107 8.60 -10.17 2.59
N TYR A 108 7.90 -9.07 2.34
CA TYR A 108 8.38 -7.73 2.69
C TYR A 108 8.56 -7.59 4.21
N PHE A 109 7.57 -8.05 4.99
CA PHE A 109 7.58 -7.90 6.43
C PHE A 109 8.61 -8.82 7.10
N HIS A 110 8.75 -10.06 6.63
CA HIS A 110 9.82 -10.97 7.07
C HIS A 110 11.21 -10.34 6.87
N ARG A 111 11.46 -9.81 5.65
CA ARG A 111 12.71 -9.12 5.34
C ARG A 111 12.95 -7.90 6.23
N PHE A 112 11.91 -7.10 6.51
CA PHE A 112 12.01 -5.93 7.38
C PHE A 112 12.43 -6.30 8.81
N LEU A 113 11.97 -7.43 9.33
CA LEU A 113 12.35 -7.91 10.66
C LEU A 113 13.71 -8.61 10.71
N GLY A 114 14.38 -8.78 9.55
CA GLY A 114 15.63 -9.53 9.47
C GLY A 114 15.47 -11.01 9.82
N LYS A 115 14.28 -11.58 9.56
CA LYS A 115 13.93 -12.97 9.83
C LYS A 115 13.56 -13.72 8.56
#